data_AF-A0A0F5ALU0-F1
#
_entry.id   AF-A0A0F5ALU0-F1
#
_cell.length_a   1.000
_cell.length_b   1.000
_cell.length_c   1.000
_cell.angle_alpha   90.00
_cell.angle_beta   90.00
_cell.angle_gamma   90.00
#
_symmetry.space_group_name_H-M   'P 1'
#
loop_
_entity.id
_entity.type
_entity.pdbx_description
1 polymer ?
#
loop_
_entity_poly.entity_id
_entity_poly.type
_entity_poly.pdbx_seq_one_letter_code
_entity_poly.pdbx_strand_id
1 'polypeptide(L)'
;MGKYKYCDRSHTLVGYYENGKVTHLKPEEAPEGVVIESAWSDEDEALLLKEADERKERAWRDSEMQRVVSSLDQIKNDREFGGTTYQGNATAKQLNDYRIRLCEYPNQPEFPYGSRPKFSEV
;
A
#
# COMPACT_ATOMS: atom_id res chain seq x y z
N MET A 1 -2.79 -11.39 -23.43
CA MET A 1 -2.12 -12.70 -23.50
C MET A 1 -2.42 -13.40 -22.20
N GLY A 2 -3.24 -14.46 -22.24
CA GLY A 2 -3.65 -15.17 -21.04
C GLY A 2 -2.56 -16.10 -20.49
N LYS A 3 -2.64 -16.46 -19.21
CA LYS A 3 -1.70 -17.36 -18.53
C LYS A 3 -2.43 -18.61 -18.04
N TYR A 4 -1.77 -19.77 -18.08
CA TYR A 4 -2.25 -21.01 -17.49
C TYR A 4 -1.45 -21.30 -16.22
N LYS A 5 -2.13 -21.44 -15.08
CA LYS A 5 -1.50 -21.81 -13.80
C LYS A 5 -2.24 -22.98 -13.20
N TYR A 6 -1.54 -23.91 -12.55
CA TYR A 6 -2.20 -24.86 -11.67
C TYR A 6 -2.89 -24.10 -10.52
N CYS A 7 -4.08 -24.50 -10.12
CA CYS A 7 -4.76 -23.91 -8.96
C CYS A 7 -4.47 -24.67 -7.66
N ASP A 8 -3.85 -25.84 -7.77
CA ASP A 8 -3.53 -26.71 -6.65
C ASP A 8 -2.11 -27.31 -6.81
N ARG A 9 -1.54 -27.78 -5.69
CA ARG A 9 -0.22 -28.43 -5.67
C ARG A 9 -0.23 -29.86 -6.21
N SER A 10 -1.41 -30.45 -6.39
CA SER A 10 -1.58 -31.82 -6.91
C SER A 10 -1.65 -31.84 -8.44
N HIS A 11 -1.59 -30.66 -9.07
CA HIS A 11 -1.75 -30.44 -10.51
C HIS A 11 -3.06 -31.01 -11.08
N THR A 12 -4.15 -30.95 -10.31
CA THR A 12 -5.45 -31.50 -10.71
C THR A 12 -6.39 -30.48 -11.35
N LEU A 13 -6.13 -29.19 -11.15
CA LEU A 13 -6.94 -28.10 -11.64
C LEU A 13 -6.05 -27.02 -12.26
N VAL A 14 -6.44 -26.50 -13.43
CA VAL A 14 -5.75 -25.42 -14.14
C VAL A 14 -6.68 -24.21 -14.25
N GLY A 15 -6.16 -23.04 -13.91
CA GLY A 15 -6.79 -21.77 -14.14
C GLY A 15 -6.21 -21.10 -15.39
N TYR A 16 -7.07 -20.72 -16.33
CA TYR A 16 -6.75 -19.83 -17.43
C TYR A 16 -7.14 -18.40 -17.07
N TYR A 17 -6.14 -17.53 -16.95
CA TYR A 17 -6.30 -16.14 -16.55
C TYR A 17 -6.25 -15.24 -17.78
N GLU A 18 -7.38 -14.64 -18.14
CA GLU A 18 -7.47 -13.71 -19.27
C GLU A 18 -8.40 -12.54 -18.95
N ASN A 19 -7.91 -11.31 -19.18
CA ASN A 19 -8.69 -10.08 -19.01
C ASN A 19 -9.41 -9.97 -17.65
N GLY A 20 -8.75 -10.39 -16.56
CA GLY A 20 -9.29 -10.36 -15.20
C GLY A 20 -10.32 -11.46 -14.89
N LYS A 21 -10.54 -12.41 -15.81
CA LYS A 21 -11.38 -13.58 -15.60
C LYS A 21 -10.52 -14.84 -15.46
N VAL A 22 -11.02 -15.78 -14.66
CA VAL A 22 -10.40 -17.09 -14.47
C VAL A 22 -11.37 -18.17 -14.94
N THR A 23 -10.94 -18.96 -15.92
CA THR A 23 -11.65 -20.16 -16.36
C THR A 23 -10.94 -21.39 -15.80
N HIS A 24 -11.67 -22.24 -15.09
CA HIS A 24 -11.11 -23.47 -14.57
C HIS A 24 -11.26 -24.59 -15.60
N LEU A 25 -10.18 -25.33 -15.79
CA LEU A 25 -10.03 -26.41 -16.74
C LEU A 25 -9.36 -27.57 -16.02
N LYS A 26 -9.62 -28.80 -16.48
CA LYS A 26 -8.73 -29.91 -16.16
C LYS A 26 -7.42 -29.77 -16.95
N PRO A 27 -6.31 -30.37 -16.48
CA PRO A 27 -5.03 -30.32 -17.20
C PRO A 27 -5.12 -30.83 -18.64
N GLU A 28 -5.96 -31.84 -18.87
CA GLU A 28 -6.23 -32.45 -20.19
C GLU A 28 -7.04 -31.55 -21.13
N GLU A 29 -7.68 -30.50 -20.63
CA GLU A 29 -8.45 -29.53 -21.41
C GLU A 29 -7.63 -28.30 -21.79
N ALA A 30 -6.39 -28.18 -21.29
CA ALA A 30 -5.47 -27.12 -21.67
C ALA A 30 -5.00 -27.30 -23.13
N PRO A 31 -4.89 -26.24 -23.94
CA PRO A 31 -4.45 -26.36 -25.33
C PRO A 31 -3.07 -26.98 -25.45
N GLU A 32 -2.85 -27.83 -26.46
CA GLU A 32 -1.54 -28.44 -26.68
C GLU A 32 -0.45 -27.38 -26.90
N GLY A 33 0.72 -27.61 -26.29
CA GLY A 33 1.88 -26.72 -26.39
C GLY A 33 1.88 -25.52 -25.43
N VAL A 34 0.86 -25.35 -24.58
CA VAL A 34 0.88 -24.33 -23.52
C VAL A 34 1.74 -24.77 -22.33
N VAL A 35 2.45 -23.82 -21.74
CA VAL A 35 3.13 -24.03 -20.45
C VAL A 35 2.15 -23.72 -19.34
N ILE A 36 1.86 -24.73 -18.50
CA ILE A 36 1.07 -24.55 -17.28
C ILE A 36 2.06 -24.22 -16.15
N GLU A 37 2.03 -22.98 -15.68
CA GLU A 37 2.85 -22.50 -14.58
C GLU A 37 2.42 -23.15 -13.24
N SER A 38 3.33 -23.19 -12.27
CA SER A 38 3.02 -23.70 -10.92
C SER A 38 1.92 -22.87 -10.24
N ALA A 39 1.26 -23.49 -9.27
CA ALA A 39 0.21 -22.84 -8.49
C ALA A 39 0.68 -21.67 -7.62
N TRP A 40 1.98 -21.63 -7.36
CA TRP A 40 2.66 -20.56 -6.67
C TRP A 40 4.04 -20.38 -7.29
N SER A 41 4.38 -19.15 -7.65
CA SER A 41 5.73 -18.78 -8.09
C SER A 41 6.36 -17.76 -7.14
N ASP A 42 7.68 -17.64 -7.20
CA ASP A 42 8.42 -16.60 -6.48
C ASP A 42 7.91 -15.19 -6.84
N GLU A 43 7.38 -15.01 -8.07
CA GLU A 43 6.72 -13.77 -8.49
C GLU A 43 5.41 -13.51 -7.72
N ASP A 44 4.59 -14.54 -7.48
CA ASP A 44 3.35 -14.41 -6.69
C ASP A 44 3.68 -14.07 -5.24
N GLU A 45 4.72 -14.69 -4.68
CA GLU A 45 5.20 -14.39 -3.33
C GLU A 45 5.71 -12.96 -3.21
N ALA A 46 6.55 -12.52 -4.15
CA ALA A 46 7.06 -11.17 -4.19
C ALA A 46 5.94 -10.13 -4.32
N LEU A 47 4.90 -10.41 -5.13
CA LEU A 47 3.74 -9.54 -5.26
C LEU A 47 2.95 -9.47 -3.95
N LEU A 48 2.66 -10.62 -3.32
CA LEU A 48 1.92 -10.67 -2.05
C LEU A 48 2.67 -9.94 -0.93
N LEU A 49 4.00 -10.13 -0.85
CA LEU A 49 4.85 -9.43 0.11
C LEU A 49 4.83 -7.91 -0.14
N LYS A 50 4.95 -7.48 -1.40
CA LYS A 50 4.86 -6.07 -1.77
C LYS A 50 3.53 -5.47 -1.34
N GLU A 51 2.40 -6.11 -1.65
CA GLU A 51 1.07 -5.64 -1.24
C GLU A 51 0.91 -5.58 0.29
N ALA A 52 1.51 -6.51 1.03
CA ALA A 52 1.51 -6.49 2.48
C ALA A 52 2.30 -5.29 3.02
N ASP A 53 3.45 -4.97 2.44
CA ASP A 53 4.26 -3.83 2.85
C ASP A 53 3.64 -2.49 2.47
N GLU A 54 3.03 -2.39 1.28
CA GLU A 54 2.24 -1.20 0.90
C GLU A 54 1.12 -0.90 1.90
N ARG A 55 0.43 -1.94 2.39
CA ARG A 55 -0.62 -1.77 3.41
C ARG A 55 -0.05 -1.27 4.74
N LYS A 56 1.09 -1.82 5.19
CA LYS A 56 1.77 -1.36 6.41
C LYS A 56 2.17 0.11 6.31
N GLU A 57 2.75 0.52 5.20
CA GLU A 57 3.21 1.89 4.99
C GLU A 57 2.03 2.89 4.89
N ARG A 58 0.92 2.50 4.24
CA ARG A 58 -0.30 3.33 4.23
C ARG A 58 -0.89 3.48 5.63
N ALA A 59 -0.98 2.39 6.40
CA ALA A 59 -1.48 2.44 7.77
C ALA A 59 -0.61 3.33 8.67
N TRP A 60 0.72 3.24 8.54
CA TRP A 60 1.63 4.15 9.22
C TRP A 60 1.39 5.62 8.82
N ARG A 61 1.29 5.90 7.51
CA ARG A 61 1.03 7.25 7.00
C ARG A 61 -0.28 7.82 7.54
N ASP A 62 -1.34 7.02 7.59
CA ASP A 62 -2.65 7.44 8.08
C ASP A 62 -2.64 7.76 9.58
N SER A 63 -1.93 6.97 10.37
CA SER A 63 -1.70 7.25 11.79
C SER A 63 -0.96 8.59 11.99
N GLU A 64 0.10 8.84 11.22
CA GLU A 64 0.83 10.11 11.28
C GLU A 64 -0.02 11.29 10.80
N MET A 65 -0.79 11.10 9.74
CA MET A 65 -1.73 12.10 9.22
C MET A 65 -2.75 12.51 10.28
N GLN A 66 -3.35 11.54 10.97
CA GLN A 66 -4.31 11.79 12.03
C GLN A 66 -3.70 12.61 13.18
N ARG A 67 -2.48 12.26 13.60
CA ARG A 67 -1.73 13.02 14.62
C ARG A 67 -1.51 14.47 14.19
N VAL A 68 -1.06 14.69 12.95
CA VAL A 68 -0.78 16.04 12.42
C VAL A 68 -2.05 16.88 12.30
N VAL A 69 -3.14 16.31 11.78
CA VAL A 69 -4.43 17.01 11.65
C VAL A 69 -4.98 17.39 13.02
N SER A 70 -4.93 16.48 14.00
CA SER A 70 -5.36 16.76 15.37
C SER A 70 -4.58 17.93 15.98
N SER A 71 -3.26 17.99 15.79
CA SER A 71 -2.44 19.10 16.28
C SER A 71 -2.78 20.42 15.59
N LEU A 72 -3.00 20.41 14.27
CA LEU A 72 -3.40 21.60 13.51
C LEU A 72 -4.76 22.13 13.97
N ASP A 73 -5.74 21.25 14.19
CA ASP A 73 -7.06 21.61 14.69
C ASP A 73 -6.98 22.19 16.10
N GLN A 74 -6.14 21.62 16.97
CA GLN A 74 -5.92 22.15 18.31
C GLN A 74 -5.31 23.57 18.27
N ILE A 75 -4.27 23.80 17.46
CA ILE A 75 -3.68 25.13 17.27
C ILE A 75 -4.72 26.13 16.73
N LYS A 76 -5.56 25.69 15.79
CA LYS A 76 -6.63 26.54 15.23
C LYS A 76 -7.64 26.92 16.32
N ASN A 77 -8.11 25.95 17.10
CA ASN A 77 -9.07 26.17 18.18
C ASN A 77 -8.49 27.08 19.27
N ASP A 78 -7.24 26.86 19.68
CA ASP A 78 -6.54 27.72 20.63
C ASP A 78 -6.50 29.17 20.14
N ARG A 79 -6.23 29.40 18.84
CA ARG A 79 -6.24 30.73 18.23
C ARG A 79 -7.64 31.35 18.19
N GLU A 80 -8.67 30.57 17.90
CA GLU A 80 -10.06 31.04 17.74
C GLU A 80 -10.72 31.36 19.09
N PHE A 81 -10.44 30.56 20.11
CA PHE A 81 -11.09 30.63 21.42
C PHE A 81 -10.19 31.16 22.54
N GLY A 82 -8.96 31.59 22.23
CA GLY A 82 -8.01 32.14 23.20
C GLY A 82 -7.42 31.10 24.16
N GLY A 83 -7.39 29.83 23.75
CA GLY A 83 -6.78 28.73 24.50
C GLY A 83 -5.28 28.62 24.28
N THR A 84 -4.61 27.87 25.15
CA THR A 84 -3.19 27.48 25.03
C THR A 84 -3.02 26.00 25.37
N THR A 85 -3.91 25.17 24.83
CA THR A 85 -3.97 23.74 25.13
C THR A 85 -2.96 22.93 24.33
N TYR A 86 -2.55 23.40 23.14
CA TYR A 86 -1.53 22.78 22.32
C TYR A 86 -0.16 22.89 23.01
N GLN A 87 0.40 21.74 23.37
CA GLN A 87 1.70 21.62 24.06
C GLN A 87 2.82 21.10 23.12
N GLY A 88 2.55 20.99 21.83
CA GLY A 88 3.55 20.51 20.87
C GLY A 88 4.59 21.59 20.54
N ASN A 89 5.82 21.17 20.28
CA ASN A 89 6.91 22.09 19.92
C ASN A 89 6.82 22.57 18.46
N ALA A 90 5.96 21.95 17.65
CA ALA A 90 5.83 22.26 16.24
C ALA A 90 4.89 23.42 15.96
N THR A 91 5.29 24.29 15.04
CA THR A 91 4.42 25.33 14.48
C THR A 91 3.38 24.75 13.52
N ALA A 92 2.26 25.45 13.34
CA ALA A 92 1.25 25.09 12.33
C ALA A 92 1.83 25.00 10.91
N LYS A 93 2.86 25.82 10.59
CA LYS A 93 3.54 25.74 9.30
C LYS A 93 4.31 24.42 9.15
N GLN A 94 5.12 24.05 10.14
CA GLN A 94 5.89 22.79 10.12
C GLN A 94 4.96 21.57 10.02
N LEU A 95 3.84 21.58 10.74
CA LEU A 95 2.82 20.54 10.65
C LEU A 95 2.17 20.46 9.27
N ASN A 96 1.83 21.59 8.65
CA ASN A 96 1.29 21.60 7.29
C ASN A 96 2.32 21.12 6.24
N ASP A 97 3.58 21.56 6.35
CA ASP A 97 4.66 21.11 5.47
C ASP A 97 4.87 19.59 5.60
N TYR A 98 4.73 19.04 6.80
CA TYR A 98 4.78 17.59 7.00
C TYR A 98 3.54 16.87 6.45
N ARG A 99 2.35 17.44 6.64
CA ARG A 99 1.09 16.92 6.08
C ARG A 99 1.18 16.74 4.57
N ILE A 100 1.72 17.72 3.86
CA ILE A 100 1.89 17.67 2.40
C ILE A 100 2.80 16.50 2.01
N ARG A 101 3.95 16.35 2.67
CA ARG A 101 4.88 15.24 2.43
C ARG A 101 4.24 13.87 2.70
N LEU A 102 3.41 13.75 3.73
CA LEU A 102 2.66 12.53 4.02
C LEU A 102 1.62 12.20 2.92
N CYS A 103 0.97 13.21 2.34
CA CYS A 103 0.04 13.02 1.22
C CYS A 103 0.76 12.55 -0.06
N GLU A 104 1.97 13.04 -0.30
CA GLU A 104 2.75 12.71 -1.49
C GLU A 104 3.42 11.33 -1.40
N TYR A 105 3.71 10.85 -0.18
CA TYR A 105 4.47 9.62 0.06
C TYR A 105 3.98 8.38 -0.71
N PRO A 106 2.67 8.06 -0.78
CA PRO A 106 2.19 6.89 -1.52
C PRO A 106 2.38 6.97 -3.04
N ASN A 107 2.67 8.16 -3.58
CA ASN A 107 2.88 8.39 -5.01
C ASN A 107 4.38 8.45 -5.37
N GLN A 108 5.27 8.26 -4.41
CA GLN A 108 6.70 8.28 -4.66
C GLN A 108 7.15 7.02 -5.41
N PRO A 109 8.13 7.12 -6.34
CA PRO A 109 8.61 5.98 -7.10
C PRO A 109 9.16 4.85 -6.23
N GLU A 110 9.76 5.17 -5.08
CA GLU A 110 10.32 4.18 -4.19
C GLU A 110 9.29 3.53 -3.26
N PHE A 111 8.02 3.96 -3.25
CA PHE A 111 6.99 3.36 -2.39
C PHE A 111 6.79 1.86 -2.73
N PRO A 112 6.69 0.95 -1.74
CA PRO A 112 6.69 1.18 -0.29
C PRO A 112 8.08 1.14 0.38
N TYR A 113 9.15 0.89 -0.36
CA TYR A 113 10.49 0.65 0.18
C TYR A 113 11.35 1.93 0.35
N GLY A 114 10.80 3.07 -0.06
CA GLY A 114 11.41 4.39 0.04
C GLY A 114 11.52 4.91 1.47
N SER A 115 12.27 6.00 1.63
CA SER A 115 12.40 6.66 2.92
C SER A 115 11.09 7.32 3.32
N ARG A 116 10.58 6.97 4.52
CA ARG A 116 9.46 7.67 5.13
C ARG A 116 9.77 9.17 5.28
N PRO A 117 8.80 10.06 5.00
CA PRO A 117 8.98 11.48 5.24
C PRO A 117 9.27 11.71 6.73
N LYS A 118 10.35 12.43 7.02
CA LYS A 118 10.75 12.78 8.38
C LYS A 118 10.09 14.09 8.80
N PHE A 119 9.58 14.11 10.02
CA PHE A 119 9.21 15.37 10.65
C PHE A 119 10.49 16.17 10.94
N SER A 120 10.56 17.38 10.40
CA SER A 120 11.69 18.29 10.60
C SER A 120 11.28 19.33 11.63
N GLU A 121 11.55 19.01 12.89
CA GLU A 121 11.62 20.00 13.97
C GLU A 121 12.91 20.78 13.72
N VAL A 122 12.78 22.02 13.24
CA VAL A 122 13.92 22.95 13.20
C VAL A 122 14.15 23.44 14.62
#